data_AF-A0A4R6UHZ8-F1
#
_entry.id   AF-A0A4R6UHZ8-F1
#
_cell.length_a   1.000
_cell.length_b   1.000
_cell.length_c   1.000
_cell.angle_alpha   90.00
_cell.angle_beta   90.00
_cell.angle_gamma   90.00
#
_symmetry.space_group_name_H-M   'P 1'
#
loop_
_entity.id
_entity.type
_entity.pdbx_description
1 polymer ?
#
loop_
_entity_poly.entity_id
_entity_poly.type
_entity_poly.pdbx_seq_one_letter_code
_entity_poly.pdbx_strand_id
1 'polypeptide(L)' 'MKVREKVLVAAVFEVFELACNIQDWQTANELLRVIEGLSRRENDDKYLLMAYKRIDMDAKAGLHGPGSSDDQH' A
#
# COMPACT_ATOMS: atom_id res chain seq x y z
N MET A 1 19.88 4.32 7.07
CA MET A 1 19.11 3.18 7.60
C MET A 1 19.94 2.08 8.22
N LYS A 2 19.86 1.97 9.56
CA LYS A 2 20.42 0.85 10.33
C LYS A 2 19.56 -0.40 10.09
N VAL A 3 20.13 -1.59 10.30
CA VAL A 3 19.44 -2.87 10.07
C VAL A 3 18.11 -2.96 10.82
N ARG A 4 18.04 -2.45 12.06
CA ARG A 4 16.81 -2.46 12.86
C ARG A 4 15.68 -1.64 12.25
N GLU A 5 15.99 -0.45 11.72
CA GLU A 5 15.00 0.41 11.05
C GLU A 5 14.51 -0.22 9.74
N LYS A 6 15.41 -0.89 8.99
CA LYS A 6 15.04 -1.67 7.79
C LYS A 6 14.03 -2.77 8.11
N VAL A 7 14.31 -3.52 9.18
CA VAL A 7 13.45 -4.63 9.62
C VAL A 7 12.09 -4.11 10.10
N LEU A 8 12.08 -2.98 10.82
CA LEU A 8 10.84 -2.38 11.29
C LEU A 8 9.95 -1.92 10.14
N VAL A 9 10.46 -1.15 9.18
CA VAL A 9 9.65 -0.66 8.06
C VAL A 9 9.16 -1.82 7.17
N ALA A 10 9.97 -2.87 7.00
CA ALA A 10 9.56 -4.08 6.30
C ALA A 10 8.38 -4.79 6.99
N ALA A 11 8.45 -4.97 8.31
CA ALA A 11 7.38 -5.61 9.08
C ALA A 11 6.09 -4.78 9.05
N VAL A 12 6.18 -3.44 9.16
CA VAL A 12 5.02 -2.56 9.04
C VAL A 12 4.40 -2.67 7.65
N PHE A 13 5.23 -2.75 6.60
CA PHE A 13 4.76 -2.91 5.22
C PHE A 13 4.04 -4.24 5.00
N GLU A 14 4.52 -5.35 5.56
CA GLU A 14 3.83 -6.66 5.47
C GLU A 14 2.42 -6.61 6.10
N VAL A 15 2.28 -5.96 7.26
CA VAL A 15 0.97 -5.79 7.90
C VAL A 15 0.08 -4.84 7.10
N PHE A 16 0.65 -3.82 6.48
CA PHE A 16 -0.06 -2.93 5.56
C PHE A 16 -0.61 -3.69 4.34
N GLU A 17 0.19 -4.55 3.71
CA GLU A 17 -0.27 -5.36 2.58
C GLU A 17 -1.40 -6.31 2.99
N LEU A 18 -1.30 -6.91 4.19
CA LEU A 18 -2.36 -7.74 4.74
C LEU A 18 -3.66 -6.94 4.92
N ALA A 19 -3.58 -5.73 5.49
CA ALA A 19 -4.72 -4.84 5.67
C ALA A 19 -5.38 -4.47 4.32
N CYS A 20 -4.59 -4.16 3.29
CA CYS A 20 -5.09 -3.93 1.93
C CYS A 20 -5.80 -5.18 1.37
N ASN A 21 -5.23 -6.36 1.54
CA ASN A 21 -5.80 -7.61 1.01
C ASN A 21 -7.16 -7.97 1.63
N ILE A 22 -7.37 -7.64 2.91
CA ILE A 22 -8.66 -7.83 3.59
C ILE A 22 -9.58 -6.61 3.48
N GLN A 23 -9.20 -5.59 2.70
CA GLN A 23 -9.92 -4.33 2.51
C GLN A 23 -10.15 -3.54 3.81
N ASP A 24 -9.30 -3.73 4.82
CA ASP A 24 -9.29 -2.90 6.02
C ASP A 24 -8.52 -1.60 5.74
N TRP A 25 -9.21 -0.69 5.06
CA TRP A 25 -8.64 0.60 4.64
C TRP A 25 -8.34 1.53 5.82
N GLN A 26 -9.02 1.36 6.96
CA GLN A 26 -8.71 2.15 8.15
C GLN A 26 -7.33 1.78 8.68
N THR A 27 -7.09 0.49 8.93
CA THR A 27 -5.79 -0.02 9.38
C THR A 27 -4.69 0.24 8.35
N ALA A 28 -4.96 0.04 7.05
CA ALA A 28 -4.00 0.32 5.99
C ALA A 28 -3.56 1.80 5.97
N ASN A 29 -4.49 2.74 6.16
CA ASN A 29 -4.18 4.17 6.20
C ASN A 29 -3.37 4.56 7.45
N GLU A 30 -3.64 3.96 8.61
CA GLU A 30 -2.84 4.17 9.81
C GLU A 30 -1.41 3.67 9.62
N LEU A 31 -1.24 2.48 9.04
CA LEU A 31 0.07 1.89 8.75
C LEU A 31 0.83 2.68 7.68
N LEU A 32 0.15 3.23 6.66
CA LEU A 32 0.77 4.10 5.66
C LEU A 32 1.44 5.32 6.31
N ARG A 33 0.79 5.96 7.28
CA ARG A 33 1.38 7.09 8.03
C ARG A 33 2.61 6.68 8.83
N VAL A 34 2.63 5.45 9.36
CA VAL A 34 3.81 4.90 10.04
C VAL A 34 4.95 4.70 9.04
N ILE A 35 4.67 4.14 7.86
CA ILE A 35 5.66 3.97 6.78
C ILE A 35 6.22 5.32 6.35
N GLU A 36 5.38 6.33 6.12
CA GLU A 36 5.80 7.71 5.81
C GLU A 36 6.75 8.28 6.88
N GLY A 37 6.40 8.08 8.16
CA GLY A 37 7.20 8.55 9.28
C GLY A 37 8.57 7.86 9.35
N LEU A 38 8.63 6.55 9.10
CA LEU A 38 9.88 5.78 9.08
C LEU A 38 10.75 6.15 7.86
N SER A 39 10.16 6.26 6.67
CA SER A 39 10.87 6.64 5.44
C SER A 39 11.52 8.01 5.55
N ARG A 40 10.83 9.01 6.12
CA ARG A 40 11.41 10.34 6.34
C ARG A 40 12.58 10.35 7.31
N ARG A 41 12.51 9.56 8.40
CA ARG A 41 13.61 9.48 9.39
C ARG A 41 14.86 8.85 8.78
N GLU A 42 14.66 7.87 7.91
CA GLU A 42 15.74 7.08 7.33
C GLU A 42 16.25 7.59 5.99
N ASN A 43 15.56 8.59 5.42
CA ASN A 43 15.79 9.10 4.06
C ASN A 43 15.79 7.94 3.03
N ASP A 44 14.84 7.01 3.18
CA ASP A 44 14.66 5.82 2.34
C ASP A 44 13.18 5.61 2.04
N ASP A 45 12.77 5.94 0.82
CA ASP A 45 11.38 5.93 0.38
C ASP A 45 10.96 4.60 -0.26
N LYS A 46 11.81 3.56 -0.24
CA LYS A 46 11.52 2.29 -0.94
C LYS A 46 10.16 1.71 -0.55
N TYR A 47 9.88 1.57 0.74
CA TYR A 47 8.64 0.97 1.22
C TYR A 47 7.44 1.91 1.06
N LEU A 48 7.66 3.23 1.13
CA LEU A 48 6.63 4.22 0.86
C LEU A 48 6.16 4.17 -0.60
N LEU A 49 7.11 4.09 -1.54
CA LEU A 49 6.80 3.92 -2.97
C LEU A 49 6.05 2.61 -3.25
N MET A 50 6.44 1.52 -2.58
CA MET A 50 5.73 0.24 -2.67
C MET A 50 4.30 0.35 -2.14
N ALA A 51 4.09 1.07 -1.03
CA ALA A 51 2.78 1.25 -0.43
C ALA A 51 1.82 2.03 -1.34
N TYR A 52 2.29 3.14 -1.93
CA TYR A 52 1.49 3.89 -2.91
C TYR A 52 1.17 3.06 -4.16
N LYS A 53 2.12 2.26 -4.65
CA LYS A 53 1.87 1.36 -5.79
C LYS A 53 0.79 0.32 -5.46
N ARG A 54 0.77 -0.24 -4.24
CA ARG A 54 -0.27 -1.18 -3.80
C ARG A 54 -1.66 -0.54 -3.83
N ILE A 55 -1.78 0.68 -3.29
CA ILE A 55 -3.04 1.45 -3.26
C ILE A 55 -3.52 1.76 -4.68
N ASP A 56 -2.63 2.19 -5.57
CA ASP A 56 -2.96 2.44 -6.98
C ASP A 56 -3.44 1.17 -7.70
N MET A 57 -2.83 0.02 -7.41
CA MET A 57 -3.29 -1.28 -7.94
C MET A 57 -4.69 -1.64 -7.44
N ASP A 58 -4.99 -1.44 -6.14
CA ASP A 58 -6.33 -1.72 -5.60
C ASP A 58 -7.38 -0.75 -6.15
N ALA A 59 -7.05 0.53 -6.31
CA ALA A 59 -7.93 1.51 -6.93
C ALA A 59 -8.28 1.14 -8.39
N LYS A 60 -7.28 0.67 -9.16
CA LYS A 60 -7.48 0.17 -10.52
C LYS A 60 -8.29 -1.12 -10.56
N ALA A 61 -8.06 -2.05 -9.63
CA ALA A 61 -8.83 -3.29 -9.53
C ALA A 61 -10.31 -3.00 -9.20
N GLY A 62 -10.60 -1.98 -8.39
CA GLY A 62 -11.97 -1.52 -8.10
C GLY A 62 -12.65 -0.77 -9.26
N LEU A 63 -11.88 -0.21 -10.20
CA LEU A 63 -12.40 0.51 -11.37
C LEU A 63 -12.79 -0.41 -12.54
N HIS A 64 -12.26 -1.64 -12.60
CA HIS A 64 -12.69 -2.67 -13.53
C HIS A 64 -13.87 -3.48 -12.96
N GLY A 65 -15.03 -2.83 -12.82
CA GLY A 65 -16.32 -3.53 -12.73
C GLY A 65 -16.59 -4.36 -14.00
N PRO A 66 -17.46 -5.38 -13.95
CA PRO A 66 -17.67 -6.31 -15.06
C PRO A 66 -18.07 -5.55 -16.32
N GLY A 67 -17.54 -6.01 -17.46
CA GLY A 67 -17.52 -5.31 -18.74
C GLY A 67 -18.79 -4.55 -19.10
N SER A 68 -18.63 -3.27 -19.44
CA SER A 68 -19.38 -2.74 -20.56
C SER A 68 -18.86 -3.42 -21.82
N SER A 69 -19.34 -4.63 -22.07
CA SER A 69 -19.38 -5.11 -23.44
C SER A 69 -20.40 -4.26 -24.17
N ASP A 70 -19.92 -3.57 -25.21
CA ASP A 70 -20.70 -3.17 -26.37
C ASP A 70 -21.74 -4.25 -26.71
N ASP A 71 -23.02 -3.88 -26.65
CA ASP A 71 -24.05 -4.48 -27.49
C ASP A 71 -24.82 -3.33 -28.17
N GLN A 72 -24.16 -2.78 -29.19
CA GLN A 72 -24.86 -2.16 -30.30
C GLN A 72 -25.32 -3.29 -31.24
N HIS A 73 -26.60 -3.65 -31.18
CA HIS A 73 -27.37 -4.20 -32.31
C HIS A 73 -28.88 -4.05 -32.08
#